data_AF-A0A257X4X8-F1
#
_entry.id   AF-A0A257X4X8-F1
#
_cell.length_a   1.000
_cell.length_b   1.000
_cell.length_c   1.000
_cell.angle_alpha   90.00
_cell.angle_beta   90.00
_cell.angle_gamma   90.00
#
_symmetry.space_group_name_H-M   'P 1'
#
loop_
_entity.id
_entity.type
_entity.pdbx_description
1 polymer ?
#
loop_
_entity_poly.entity_id
_entity_poly.type
_entity_poly.pdbx_seq_one_letter_code
_entity_poly.pdbx_strand_id
1 'polypeptide(L)' 'MRFFDPFAEIRVTRNNLPHWQQPGAAYFITFRMADSLPGEMLRGLDLERRRWKEAHPLPLSLEDEAE' A
#
# COMPACT_ATOMS: atom_id res chain seq x y z
N MET A 1 -18.90 1.91 -13.97
CA MET A 1 -17.56 1.28 -13.93
C MET A 1 -17.53 0.22 -15.02
N ARG A 2 -16.58 0.28 -15.98
CA ARG A 2 -16.49 -0.69 -17.09
C ARG A 2 -15.42 -1.73 -16.76
N PHE A 3 -15.71 -3.01 -16.95
CA PHE A 3 -14.70 -4.07 -16.84
C PHE A 3 -13.85 -4.14 -18.11
N PHE A 4 -12.71 -4.82 -18.01
CA PHE A 4 -11.83 -5.08 -19.15
C PHE A 4 -12.51 -5.96 -20.20
N ASP A 5 -12.41 -5.57 -21.47
CA ASP A 5 -12.90 -6.31 -22.63
C ASP A 5 -11.73 -6.68 -23.57
N PRO A 6 -11.40 -7.98 -23.75
CA PRO A 6 -10.28 -8.42 -24.57
C PRO A 6 -10.50 -8.23 -26.09
N PHE A 7 -11.73 -7.95 -26.53
CA PHE A 7 -12.06 -7.81 -27.96
C PHE A 7 -12.18 -6.34 -28.40
N ALA A 8 -12.20 -5.40 -27.46
CA ALA A 8 -12.20 -3.97 -27.76
C ALA A 8 -10.77 -3.43 -27.99
N GLU A 9 -10.67 -2.16 -28.40
CA GLU A 9 -9.38 -1.50 -28.58
C GLU A 9 -8.59 -1.49 -27.25
N ILE A 10 -7.34 -1.96 -27.31
CA ILE A 10 -6.39 -1.94 -26.21
C ILE A 10 -5.12 -1.25 -26.70
N ARG A 11 -4.77 -0.13 -26.07
CA ARG A 11 -3.51 0.54 -26.30
C ARG A 11 -2.44 -0.07 -25.40
N VAL A 12 -1.44 -0.69 -25.99
CA VAL A 12 -0.28 -1.23 -25.27
C VAL A 12 0.91 -0.30 -25.45
N THR A 13 1.45 0.22 -24.35
CA THR A 13 2.73 0.93 -24.32
C THR A 13 3.72 0.15 -23.45
N ARG A 14 4.99 0.57 -23.44
CA ARG A 14 6.02 -0.13 -22.66
C ARG A 14 6.98 0.88 -22.01
N ASN A 15 7.28 0.65 -20.75
CA ASN A 15 8.47 1.17 -20.09
C ASN A 15 9.32 -0.01 -19.57
N ASN A 16 9.45 -0.21 -18.26
CA ASN A 16 10.06 -1.42 -17.70
C ASN A 16 9.16 -2.65 -17.90
N LEU A 17 7.84 -2.47 -17.75
CA LEU A 17 6.80 -3.49 -17.96
C LEU A 17 5.79 -3.01 -19.02
N PRO A 18 5.03 -3.92 -19.66
CA PRO A 18 3.97 -3.53 -20.58
C PRO A 18 2.84 -2.83 -19.81
N HIS A 19 2.34 -1.72 -20.35
CA HIS A 19 1.21 -0.97 -19.81
C HIS A 19 0.02 -1.13 -20.75
N TRP A 20 -1.09 -1.65 -20.23
CA TRP A 20 -2.30 -1.89 -21.02
C TRP A 20 -3.37 -0.85 -20.68
N GLN A 21 -3.81 -0.10 -21.68
CA GLN A 21 -4.80 0.96 -21.53
C GLN A 21 -6.05 0.68 -22.37
N GLN A 22 -7.22 0.69 -21.74
CA GLN A 22 -8.53 0.62 -22.36
C GLN A 22 -9.40 1.76 -21.81
N PRO A 23 -9.87 2.69 -22.66
CA PRO A 23 -10.69 3.82 -22.22
C PRO A 23 -11.91 3.40 -21.40
N GLY A 24 -12.02 3.95 -20.18
CA GLY A 24 -13.13 3.73 -19.26
C GLY A 24 -13.09 2.43 -18.45
N ALA A 25 -12.10 1.55 -18.67
CA ALA A 25 -11.93 0.33 -17.89
C ALA A 25 -11.42 0.64 -16.47
N ALA A 26 -11.84 -0.17 -15.49
CA ALA A 26 -11.33 -0.10 -14.13
C ALA A 26 -10.00 -0.85 -13.98
N TYR A 27 -9.10 -0.29 -13.16
CA TYR A 27 -7.77 -0.83 -12.89
C TYR A 27 -7.59 -1.09 -11.40
N PHE A 28 -6.99 -2.23 -11.07
CA PHE A 28 -6.53 -2.55 -9.73
C PHE A 28 -5.01 -2.39 -9.71
N ILE A 29 -4.50 -1.43 -8.93
CA ILE A 29 -3.08 -1.13 -8.81
C ILE A 29 -2.64 -1.46 -7.39
N THR A 30 -1.66 -2.34 -7.27
CA THR A 30 -1.01 -2.67 -5.99
C THR A 30 0.40 -2.09 -5.99
N PHE A 31 0.74 -1.33 -4.95
CA PHE A 31 2.10 -0.82 -4.76
C PHE A 31 2.86 -1.70 -3.76
N ARG A 32 4.14 -1.98 -4.05
CA ARG A 32 5.04 -2.60 -3.07
C ARG A 32 5.56 -1.48 -2.15
N MET A 33 5.25 -1.58 -0.85
CA MET A 33 5.65 -0.58 0.17
C MET A 33 6.83 -1.04 1.04
N ALA A 34 7.46 -2.18 0.73
CA ALA A 34 8.46 -2.78 1.61
C ALA A 34 9.74 -1.93 1.79
N ASP A 35 10.09 -1.14 0.78
CA ASP A 35 11.30 -0.31 0.70
C ASP A 35 10.98 1.15 0.38
N SER A 36 9.73 1.58 0.59
CA SER A 36 9.30 2.96 0.36
C SER A 36 9.71 3.93 1.47
N LEU A 37 10.19 3.43 2.60
CA LEU A 37 10.69 4.24 3.72
C LEU A 37 12.21 4.08 3.86
N PRO A 38 12.97 5.18 4.09
CA PRO A 38 14.38 5.09 4.43
C PRO A 38 14.62 4.20 5.66
N GLY A 39 15.70 3.41 5.64
CA GLY A 39 15.99 2.47 6.72
C GLY A 39 16.16 3.13 8.09
N GLU A 40 16.60 4.39 8.14
CA GLU A 40 16.66 5.18 9.39
C GLU A 40 15.27 5.50 9.95
N MET A 41 14.31 5.82 9.09
CA MET A 41 12.93 6.09 9.47
C MET A 41 12.28 4.81 10.00
N LEU A 42 12.52 3.67 9.33
CA LEU A 42 12.03 2.37 9.81
C LEU A 42 12.55 2.03 11.20
N ARG A 43 13.83 2.30 11.48
CA ARG A 43 14.40 2.10 12.82
C ARG A 43 13.78 3.02 13.87
N GLY A 44 13.52 4.28 13.51
CA GLY A 44 12.82 5.22 14.39
C GLY A 44 11.41 4.74 14.75
N LEU A 45 10.63 4.37 13.73
CA LEU A 45 9.27 3.85 13.91
C LEU A 45 9.24 2.55 14.72
N ASP A 46 10.21 1.65 14.52
CA ASP A 46 10.28 0.41 15.32
C ASP A 46 10.58 0.71 16.79
N LEU A 47 11.48 1.65 17.08
CA LEU A 47 11.77 2.08 18.45
C LEU A 47 10.54 2.72 19.12
N GLU A 48 9.85 3.62 18.42
CA GLU A 48 8.61 4.25 18.91
C GLU A 48 7.55 3.21 19.20
N ARG A 49 7.32 2.28 18.26
CA ARG A 49 6.38 1.17 18.43
C ARG A 49 6.72 0.30 19.64
N ARG A 50 8.00 0.00 19.85
CA ARG A 50 8.44 -0.80 21.01
C ARG A 50 8.17 -0.07 22.32
N ARG A 51 8.51 1.22 22.41
CA ARG A 51 8.24 2.06 23.59
C ARG A 51 6.75 2.15 23.88
N TRP A 52 5.93 2.33 22.85
CA TRP A 52 4.47 2.34 23.00
C TRP A 52 3.97 1.00 23.54
N LYS A 53 4.44 -0.14 23.04
CA LYS A 53 4.05 -1.47 23.55
C LYS A 53 4.50 -1.74 24.99
N GLU A 54 5.66 -1.20 25.38
CA GLU A 54 6.15 -1.29 26.75
C GLU A 54 5.30 -0.45 27.71
N ALA A 55 4.84 0.71 27.24
CA ALA A 55 3.93 1.59 27.99
C ALA A 55 2.47 1.08 28.03
N HIS A 56 2.03 0.34 27.01
CA HIS A 56 0.65 -0.17 26.87
C HIS A 56 0.62 -1.70 26.78
N PRO A 57 0.82 -2.40 27.92
CA PRO A 57 0.72 -3.86 27.97
C PRO A 57 -0.73 -4.32 27.81
N LEU A 58 -0.92 -5.50 27.21
CA LEU A 58 -2.25 -6.09 27.03
C LEU A 58 -2.89 -6.52 28.36
N PRO A 59 -4.23 -6.42 28.52
CA PRO A 59 -5.17 -5.85 27.56
C PRO A 59 -5.04 -4.33 27.48
N LEU A 60 -5.17 -3.78 26.26
CA LEU A 60 -5.12 -2.34 26.04
C LEU A 60 -6.29 -1.65 26.74
N SER A 61 -6.10 -0.40 27.16
CA SER A 61 -7.21 0.40 27.66
C SER A 61 -8.10 0.86 26.50
N LEU A 62 -9.34 1.25 26.80
CA LEU A 62 -10.26 1.80 25.79
C LEU A 62 -9.71 3.08 25.12
N GLU A 63 -8.86 3.82 25.84
CA GLU A 63 -8.19 5.01 25.32
C GLU A 63 -7.09 4.62 24.32
N ASP A 64 -6.28 3.61 24.66
CA ASP A 64 -5.21 3.10 23.80
C ASP A 64 -5.74 2.38 22.54
N GLU A 65 -6.96 1.82 22.59
CA GLU A 65 -7.61 1.21 21.43
C GLU A 65 -8.16 2.24 20.42
N ALA A 66 -8.39 3.47 20.86
CA ALA A 66 -8.93 4.55 20.03
C ALA A 66 -7.83 5.37 19.32
N GLU A 67 -6.55 5.17 19.69
CA GLU A 67 -5.35 5.76 19.08
C GLU A 67 -4.90 4.99 17.81
#